data_AF-Q4SL55-F1
#
_entry.id   AF-Q4SL55-F1
#
_cell.length_a   1.000
_cell.length_b   1.000
_cell.length_c   1.000
_cell.angle_alpha   90.00
_cell.angle_beta   90.00
_cell.angle_gamma   90.00
#
_symmetry.space_group_name_H-M   'P 1'
#
loop_
_entity.id
_entity.type
_entity.pdbx_description
1 polymer ?
#
loop_
_entity_poly.entity_id
_entity_poly.type
_entity_poly.pdbx_seq_one_letter_code
_entity_poly.pdbx_strand_id
1 'polypeptide(L)' 'MAENEPLVALNGTHISFIGHDCKDIPDFLANTYGHFAKRLDLSFNQLR' A
#
# COMPACT_ATOMS: atom_id res chain seq x y z
N MET A 1 22.98 -3.17 -3.20
CA MET A 1 21.60 -3.66 -3.28
C MET A 1 20.72 -2.52 -2.82
N ALA A 2 19.86 -1.95 -3.66
CA ALA A 2 18.98 -0.88 -3.23
C ALA A 2 17.96 -1.48 -2.25
N GLU A 3 18.03 -1.06 -1.00
CA GLU A 3 16.92 -1.14 -0.05
C GLU A 3 15.67 -0.58 -0.73
N ASN A 4 14.84 -1.47 -1.24
CA ASN A 4 13.60 -1.14 -1.93
C ASN A 4 12.57 -0.78 -0.86
N GLU A 5 12.74 0.40 -0.27
CA GLU A 5 11.80 0.96 0.68
C GLU A 5 10.41 0.98 0.05
N PRO A 6 9.37 0.51 0.77
CA PRO A 6 8.01 0.51 0.25
C PRO A 6 7.57 1.94 -0.10
N LEU A 7 7.20 2.16 -1.36
CA LEU A 7 6.73 3.45 -1.82
C LEU A 7 5.21 3.53 -1.63
N VAL A 8 4.79 4.42 -0.72
CA VAL A 8 3.38 4.78 -0.54
C VAL A 8 3.12 6.10 -1.26
N ALA A 9 2.33 6.07 -2.33
CA ALA A 9 1.87 7.29 -3.00
C ALA A 9 0.43 7.62 -2.57
N LEU A 10 0.18 8.89 -2.26
CA LEU A 10 -1.12 9.40 -1.83
C LEU A 10 -1.71 10.32 -2.90
N ASN A 11 -2.98 10.09 -3.26
CA ASN A 11 -3.75 10.96 -4.14
C ASN A 11 -5.15 11.19 -3.53
N GLY A 12 -5.27 12.25 -2.73
CA GLY A 12 -6.49 12.54 -1.98
C GLY A 12 -6.82 11.41 -1.00
N THR A 13 -7.89 10.66 -1.30
CA THR A 13 -8.29 9.48 -0.49
C THR A 13 -7.83 8.16 -1.09
N HIS A 14 -7.04 8.20 -2.17
CA HIS A 14 -6.47 7.01 -2.81
C HIS A 14 -5.03 6.79 -2.41
N ILE A 15 -4.66 5.54 -2.23
CA ILE A 15 -3.34 5.10 -1.78
C ILE A 15 -2.82 4.07 -2.75
N SER A 16 -1.58 4.22 -3.18
CA SER A 16 -0.88 3.23 -3.99
C SER A 16 0.31 2.70 -3.19
N PHE A 17 0.33 1.38 -2.96
CA PHE A 17 1.43 0.67 -2.32
C PHE A 17 2.25 -0.05 -3.39
N ILE A 18 3.45 0.45 -3.63
CA ILE A 18 4.27 0.12 -4.79
C ILE A 18 5.54 -0.64 -4.35
N GLY A 19 5.88 -1.69 -5.08
CA GLY A 19 7.18 -2.38 -4.94
C GLY A 19 7.21 -3.51 -3.92
N HIS A 20 6.07 -3.99 -3.44
CA HIS A 20 5.98 -5.13 -2.53
C HIS A 20 4.90 -6.13 -2.95
N ASP A 21 5.26 -7.42 -2.92
CA ASP A 21 4.31 -8.52 -2.98
C ASP A 21 3.48 -8.58 -1.70
N CYS A 22 2.26 -8.07 -1.75
CA CYS A 22 1.31 -8.19 -0.66
C CYS A 22 0.50 -9.49 -0.78
N LYS A 23 0.65 -10.37 0.23
CA LYS A 23 -0.25 -11.51 0.46
C LYS A 23 -1.47 -11.11 1.29
N ASP A 24 -1.31 -10.07 2.11
CA ASP A 24 -2.32 -9.46 2.97
C ASP A 24 -2.11 -7.95 2.97
N ILE A 25 -3.10 -7.18 3.39
CA ILE A 25 -2.98 -5.73 3.52
C ILE A 25 -2.07 -5.42 4.73
N PRO A 26 -0.94 -4.70 4.56
CA PRO A 26 -0.08 -4.33 5.67
C PRO A 26 -0.81 -3.53 6.77
N ASP A 27 -0.63 -3.92 8.03
CA ASP A 27 -1.28 -3.26 9.19
C ASP A 27 -0.98 -1.76 9.27
N PHE A 28 0.23 -1.35 8.87
CA PHE A 28 0.60 0.07 8.87
C PHE A 28 -0.27 0.88 7.91
N LEU A 29 -0.70 0.32 6.76
CA LEU A 29 -1.57 1.04 5.84
C LEU A 29 -2.95 1.29 6.45
N ALA A 30 -3.46 0.27 7.15
CA ALA A 30 -4.74 0.38 7.85
C ALA A 30 -4.66 1.38 9.01
N ASN A 31 -3.60 1.31 9.82
CA ASN A 31 -3.45 2.18 10.99
C ASN A 31 -3.14 3.63 10.60
N THR A 32 -2.24 3.84 9.63
CA THR A 32 -1.81 5.18 9.22
C THR A 32 -2.84 5.85 8.32
N TYR A 33 -3.48 5.10 7.41
CA TYR A 33 -4.31 5.70 6.38
C TYR A 33 -5.76 5.22 6.35
N GLY A 34 -6.11 4.13 7.02
CA GLY A 34 -7.46 3.55 7.00
C GLY A 34 -8.57 4.49 7.47
N HIS A 35 -8.24 5.54 8.21
CA HIS A 35 -9.21 6.55 8.66
C HIS A 35 -9.73 7.47 7.54
N PHE A 36 -8.99 7.62 6.44
CA PHE A 36 -9.38 8.48 5.31
C PHE A 36 -9.26 7.82 3.93
N ALA A 37 -8.53 6.70 3.84
CA ALA A 37 -8.36 5.95 2.60
C ALA A 37 -9.71 5.39 2.13
N LYS A 38 -10.07 5.67 0.87
CA LYS A 38 -11.24 5.09 0.20
C LYS A 38 -10.87 4.02 -0.82
N ARG A 39 -9.62 4.01 -1.28
CA ARG A 39 -9.11 3.03 -2.24
C ARG A 39 -7.63 2.74 -1.96
N LEU A 40 -7.29 1.46 -1.94
CA LEU A 40 -5.92 0.98 -1.90
C LEU A 40 -5.62 0.27 -3.23
N ASP A 41 -4.60 0.75 -3.93
CA ASP A 41 -4.04 0.15 -5.14
C ASP A 41 -2.73 -0.54 -4.79
N LEU A 42 -2.59 -1.81 -5.18
CA LEU A 42 -1.43 -2.64 -4.88
C LEU A 42 -0.74 -3.00 -6.20
N SER A 43 0.49 -2.54 -6.40
CA SER A 43 1.18 -2.71 -7.70
C SER A 43 1.54 -4.16 -8.01
N PHE A 44 1.86 -4.95 -6.97
CA PHE A 44 2.11 -6.39 -7.06
C PHE A 44 1.31 -7.08 -5.94
N ASN A 45 0.05 -7.42 -6.22
CA ASN A 45 -0.73 -8.23 -5.27
C ASN A 45 -0.76 -9.69 -5.74
N GLN A 46 -0.56 -10.60 -4.79
CA GLN A 46 -0.82 -12.03 -4.96
C GLN A 46 -2.09 -12.42 -4.17
N LEU A 47 -3.00 -11.44 -3.96
CA LEU A 47 -4.26 -11.66 -3.26
C LEU A 47 -5.08 -12.63 -4.10
N ARG A 48 -5.41 -13.78 -3.52
CA ARG A 48 -6.15 -14.85 -4.17
C ARG A 48 -7.60 -14.86 -3.71
#